data_AF-A0A5C1ATF2-F1
#
_entry.id   AF-A0A5C1ATF2-F1
#
_cell.length_a   1.000
_cell.length_b   1.000
_cell.length_c   1.000
_cell.angle_alpha   90.00
_cell.angle_beta   90.00
_cell.angle_gamma   90.00
#
_symmetry.space_group_name_H-M   'P 1'
#
loop_
_entity.id
_entity.type
_entity.pdbx_description
1 polymer ?
#
loop_
_entity_poly.entity_id
_entity_poly.type
_entity_poly.pdbx_seq_one_letter_code
_entity_poly.pdbx_strand_id
1 'polypeptide(L)'
;MTSPETLPTDPSPLAAYKAILRAVIENRPSGTRQRLAEAIGKNRSFISQIISPAYVTPVPVQHLETIFHVCHFAPPEREAFLSAYRAAHPGRLEVVDTARPMRRLVVELPDFGSADLNARADHIVLGVARGLVSLIPAAADEEADAQGESL
;
A
#
# COMPACT_ATOMS: atom_id res chain seq x y z
N MET A 1 -21.45 4.90 -24.42
CA MET A 1 -20.61 3.73 -24.07
C MET A 1 -19.17 4.11 -24.31
N THR A 2 -18.49 4.63 -23.29
CA THR A 2 -17.10 5.09 -23.43
C THR A 2 -16.20 3.99 -22.91
N SER A 3 -15.79 3.09 -23.80
CA SER A 3 -14.71 2.13 -23.52
C SER A 3 -13.37 2.84 -23.68
N PRO A 4 -12.42 2.64 -22.74
CA PRO A 4 -11.27 3.50 -22.57
C PRO A 4 -10.13 3.18 -23.54
N GLU A 5 -9.39 4.24 -23.79
CA GLU A 5 -8.19 4.40 -24.61
C GLU A 5 -7.10 3.35 -24.35
N THR A 6 -6.53 2.86 -25.45
CA THR A 6 -5.49 1.83 -25.51
C THR A 6 -4.10 2.41 -25.22
N LEU A 7 -3.50 1.99 -24.09
CA LEU A 7 -2.07 1.74 -23.78
C LEU A 7 -0.96 2.60 -24.44
N PRO A 8 -0.11 3.28 -23.65
CA PRO A 8 1.29 3.53 -24.04
C PRO A 8 2.13 2.24 -23.94
N THR A 9 2.89 1.95 -24.99
CA THR A 9 3.72 0.76 -25.25
C THR A 9 5.13 0.81 -24.65
N ASP A 10 5.39 1.65 -23.66
CA ASP A 10 6.61 1.52 -22.86
C ASP A 10 6.34 0.61 -21.65
N PRO A 11 7.18 -0.40 -21.38
CA PRO A 11 7.05 -1.17 -20.16
C PRO A 11 7.25 -0.22 -18.99
N SER A 12 6.13 0.27 -18.43
CA SER A 12 6.21 1.14 -17.26
C SER A 12 7.08 0.43 -16.23
N PRO A 13 7.96 1.14 -15.50
CA PRO A 13 8.78 0.51 -14.47
C PRO A 13 7.92 -0.28 -13.46
N LEU A 14 6.65 0.11 -13.29
CA LEU A 14 5.66 -0.57 -12.47
C LEU A 14 5.25 -1.96 -13.01
N ALA A 15 5.27 -2.16 -14.32
CA ALA A 15 4.85 -3.41 -14.97
C ALA A 15 5.72 -4.60 -14.53
N ALA A 16 7.01 -4.38 -14.27
CA ALA A 16 7.95 -5.43 -13.88
C ALA A 16 7.57 -6.10 -12.55
N TYR A 17 7.37 -5.34 -11.47
CA TYR A 17 6.98 -5.92 -10.19
C TYR A 17 5.53 -6.42 -10.20
N LYS A 18 4.65 -5.79 -11.00
CA LYS A 18 3.25 -6.23 -11.14
C LYS A 18 3.13 -7.56 -11.86
N ALA A 19 4.00 -7.85 -12.83
CA ALA A 19 4.07 -9.15 -13.47
C ALA A 19 4.40 -10.25 -12.46
N ILE A 20 5.34 -9.99 -11.54
CA ILE A 20 5.69 -10.91 -10.45
C ILE A 20 4.47 -11.12 -9.52
N LEU A 21 3.82 -10.03 -9.09
CA LEU A 21 2.63 -10.12 -8.25
C LEU A 21 1.51 -10.92 -8.90
N ARG A 22 1.26 -10.67 -10.20
CA ARG A 22 0.25 -11.41 -10.97
C ARG A 22 0.59 -12.89 -11.05
N ALA A 23 1.83 -13.25 -11.36
CA ALA A 23 2.26 -14.65 -11.43
C ALA A 23 2.10 -15.37 -10.09
N VAL A 24 2.46 -14.70 -8.98
CA VAL A 24 2.25 -15.26 -7.63
C VAL A 24 0.76 -15.49 -7.38
N ILE A 25 -0.12 -14.56 -7.73
CA ILE A 25 -1.57 -14.70 -7.50
C ILE A 25 -2.21 -15.77 -8.37
N GLU A 26 -1.77 -15.92 -9.62
CA GLU A 26 -2.27 -16.95 -10.55
C GLU A 26 -1.87 -18.37 -10.13
N ASN A 27 -0.73 -18.53 -9.45
CA ASN A 27 -0.24 -19.80 -8.89
C ASN A 27 -0.85 -20.16 -7.52
N ARG A 28 -1.91 -19.49 -7.08
CA ARG A 28 -2.53 -19.67 -5.76
C ARG A 28 -4.01 -20.03 -5.90
N PRO A 29 -4.62 -20.69 -4.90
CA PRO A 29 -5.98 -21.19 -4.98
C PRO A 29 -7.02 -20.09 -5.30
N SER A 30 -8.09 -20.50 -5.97
CA SER A 30 -9.24 -19.68 -6.30
C SER A 30 -9.75 -18.94 -5.05
N GLY A 31 -9.79 -17.61 -5.09
CA GLY A 31 -10.24 -16.77 -3.97
C GLY A 31 -9.18 -15.82 -3.38
N THR A 32 -7.90 -15.97 -3.72
CA THR A 32 -6.83 -15.07 -3.22
C THR A 32 -7.11 -13.58 -3.49
N ARG A 33 -7.67 -13.25 -4.66
CA ARG A 33 -8.03 -11.85 -5.00
C ARG A 33 -9.11 -11.28 -4.08
N GLN A 34 -10.06 -12.10 -3.64
CA GLN A 34 -11.11 -11.68 -2.70
C GLN A 34 -10.54 -11.52 -1.28
N ARG A 35 -9.74 -12.49 -0.83
CA ARG A 35 -9.06 -12.40 0.48
C ARG A 35 -8.15 -11.18 0.56
N LEU A 36 -7.52 -10.81 -0.56
CA LEU A 36 -6.72 -9.60 -0.65
C LEU A 36 -7.56 -8.33 -0.54
N ALA A 37 -8.75 -8.30 -1.18
CA ALA A 37 -9.69 -7.19 -1.06
C ALA A 37 -10.15 -6.98 0.39
N GLU A 38 -10.51 -8.08 1.07
CA GLU A 38 -10.93 -8.09 2.48
C GLU A 38 -9.79 -7.64 3.41
N ALA A 39 -8.59 -8.18 3.26
CA ALA A 39 -7.45 -7.85 4.12
C ALA A 39 -6.94 -6.41 3.94
N ILE A 40 -7.08 -5.85 2.75
CA ILE A 40 -6.70 -4.45 2.45
C ILE A 40 -7.87 -3.48 2.80
N GLY A 41 -9.10 -3.97 2.94
CA GLY A 41 -10.29 -3.14 3.16
C GLY A 41 -10.65 -2.30 1.94
N LYS A 42 -10.39 -2.81 0.73
CA LYS A 42 -10.63 -2.10 -0.54
C LYS A 42 -11.43 -2.96 -1.52
N ASN A 43 -12.03 -2.32 -2.52
CA ASN A 43 -12.87 -3.00 -3.49
C ASN A 43 -12.06 -3.84 -4.51
N ARG A 44 -12.75 -4.75 -5.21
CA ARG A 44 -12.16 -5.63 -6.23
C ARG A 44 -11.55 -4.87 -7.42
N SER A 45 -12.06 -3.68 -7.73
CA SER A 45 -11.54 -2.83 -8.80
C SER A 45 -10.14 -2.32 -8.46
N PHE A 46 -9.93 -1.85 -7.23
CA PHE A 46 -8.62 -1.45 -6.73
C PHE A 46 -7.62 -2.61 -6.79
N ILE A 47 -8.03 -3.80 -6.33
CA ILE A 47 -7.20 -5.02 -6.40
C ILE A 47 -6.80 -5.33 -7.85
N SER A 48 -7.71 -5.18 -8.80
CA SER A 48 -7.41 -5.42 -10.22
C SER A 48 -6.40 -4.42 -10.78
N GLN A 49 -6.50 -3.14 -10.39
CA GLN A 49 -5.58 -2.09 -10.83
C GLN A 49 -4.15 -2.29 -10.30
N ILE A 50 -3.99 -2.73 -9.05
CA ILE A 50 -2.67 -2.90 -8.45
C ILE A 50 -1.98 -4.20 -8.90
N ILE A 51 -2.74 -5.24 -9.28
CA ILE A 51 -2.22 -6.51 -9.79
C ILE A 51 -1.89 -6.44 -11.28
N SER A 52 -2.73 -5.77 -12.08
CA SER A 52 -2.57 -5.80 -13.53
C SER A 52 -1.47 -4.84 -14.00
N PRO A 53 -0.47 -5.33 -14.77
CA PRO A 53 0.59 -4.52 -15.34
C PRO A 53 0.10 -3.43 -16.30
N ALA A 54 -1.12 -3.57 -16.83
CA ALA A 54 -1.72 -2.63 -17.79
C ALA A 54 -2.13 -1.29 -17.13
N TYR A 55 -2.26 -1.24 -15.80
CA TYR A 55 -2.63 -0.02 -15.10
C TYR A 55 -1.41 0.68 -14.53
N VAL A 56 -1.43 2.01 -14.57
CA VAL A 56 -0.39 2.86 -13.99
C VAL A 56 -0.52 3.05 -12.48
N THR A 57 -1.61 2.57 -11.85
CA THR A 57 -1.83 2.67 -10.40
C THR A 57 -0.76 1.89 -9.64
N PRO A 58 0.15 2.53 -8.89
CA PRO A 58 1.20 1.81 -8.18
C PRO A 58 0.63 1.03 -6.98
N VAL A 59 1.33 -0.03 -6.55
CA VAL A 59 0.98 -0.73 -5.30
C VAL A 59 1.44 0.15 -4.13
N PRO A 60 0.56 0.57 -3.21
CA PRO A 60 0.96 1.38 -2.06
C PRO A 60 1.85 0.60 -1.08
N VAL A 61 2.90 1.25 -0.56
CA VAL A 61 3.89 0.61 0.31
C VAL A 61 3.27 -0.01 1.56
N GLN A 62 2.27 0.66 2.13
CA GLN A 62 1.52 0.24 3.32
C GLN A 62 0.75 -1.08 3.14
N HIS A 63 0.51 -1.50 1.88
CA HIS A 63 -0.19 -2.75 1.58
C HIS A 63 0.77 -3.91 1.26
N LEU A 64 2.08 -3.66 1.15
CA LEU A 64 3.04 -4.68 0.73
C LEU A 64 3.11 -5.86 1.70
N GLU A 65 3.20 -5.61 3.01
CA GLU A 65 3.24 -6.68 4.01
C GLU A 65 1.96 -7.53 3.99
N THR A 66 0.80 -6.89 3.88
CA THR A 66 -0.50 -7.59 3.74
C THR A 66 -0.54 -8.43 2.46
N ILE A 67 -0.06 -7.90 1.33
CA ILE A 67 0.02 -8.62 0.05
C ILE A 67 0.92 -9.84 0.18
N PHE A 68 2.12 -9.70 0.75
CA PHE A 68 3.06 -10.81 0.91
C PHE A 68 2.49 -11.92 1.80
N HIS A 69 1.80 -11.53 2.88
CA HIS A 69 1.17 -12.47 3.80
C HIS A 69 0.01 -13.23 3.13
N VAL A 70 -0.94 -12.51 2.51
CA VAL A 70 -2.14 -13.12 1.91
C VAL A 70 -1.82 -13.96 0.67
N CYS A 71 -0.85 -13.52 -0.14
CA CYS A 71 -0.45 -14.25 -1.34
C CYS A 71 0.59 -15.35 -1.05
N HIS A 72 1.04 -15.50 0.20
CA HIS A 72 2.06 -16.45 0.63
C HIS A 72 3.29 -16.40 -0.27
N PHE A 73 3.93 -15.24 -0.35
CA PHE A 73 5.16 -15.05 -1.13
C PHE A 73 6.28 -15.93 -0.59
N ALA A 74 6.93 -16.70 -1.46
CA ALA A 74 8.18 -17.35 -1.10
C ALA A 74 9.29 -16.31 -0.95
N PRO A 75 10.32 -16.57 -0.12
CA PRO A 75 11.45 -15.65 0.04
C PRO A 75 12.09 -15.14 -1.27
N PRO A 76 12.41 -16.00 -2.28
CA PRO A 76 12.99 -15.53 -3.54
C PRO A 76 12.00 -14.68 -4.37
N GLU A 77 10.70 -14.98 -4.33
CA GLU A 77 9.66 -14.20 -5.03
C GLU A 77 9.53 -12.80 -4.42
N ARG A 78 9.61 -12.71 -3.08
CA ARG A 78 9.55 -11.44 -2.34
C ARG A 78 10.75 -10.57 -2.65
N GLU A 79 11.94 -11.14 -2.69
CA GLU A 79 13.16 -10.40 -3.01
C GLU A 79 13.15 -9.87 -4.45
N ALA A 80 12.76 -10.72 -5.41
CA ALA A 80 12.59 -10.32 -6.81
C ALA A 80 11.55 -9.19 -6.96
N PHE A 81 10.42 -9.30 -6.27
CA PHE A 81 9.39 -8.26 -6.25
C PHE A 81 9.93 -6.95 -5.68
N LEU A 82 10.61 -6.98 -4.52
CA LEU A 82 11.12 -5.77 -3.87
C LEU A 82 12.23 -5.09 -4.66
N SER A 83 13.08 -5.86 -5.34
CA SER A 83 14.10 -5.32 -6.24
C SER A 83 13.47 -4.54 -7.39
N ALA A 84 12.50 -5.16 -8.09
CA ALA A 84 11.75 -4.51 -9.16
C ALA A 84 10.92 -3.33 -8.66
N TYR A 85 10.33 -3.44 -7.47
CA TYR A 85 9.53 -2.37 -6.85
C TYR A 85 10.37 -1.14 -6.53
N ARG A 86 11.62 -1.31 -6.05
CA ARG A 86 12.56 -0.19 -5.81
C ARG A 86 13.01 0.46 -7.10
N ALA A 87 13.39 -0.35 -8.10
CA ALA A 87 13.78 0.15 -9.42
C ALA A 87 12.66 0.94 -10.10
N ALA A 88 11.40 0.55 -9.86
CA ALA A 88 10.22 1.22 -10.39
C ALA A 88 9.88 2.54 -9.70
N HIS A 89 10.50 2.83 -8.56
CA HIS A 89 10.19 3.97 -7.72
C HIS A 89 11.46 4.74 -7.31
N PRO A 90 12.24 5.29 -8.26
CA PRO A 90 13.52 5.93 -7.99
C PRO A 90 13.45 7.23 -7.16
N GLY A 91 12.26 7.72 -6.80
CA GLY A 91 12.06 8.85 -5.86
C GLY A 91 11.12 8.55 -4.69
N ARG A 92 10.55 7.34 -4.57
CA ARG A 92 9.50 7.06 -3.57
C ARG A 92 10.03 6.61 -2.20
N LEU A 93 11.35 6.45 -2.08
CA LEU A 93 11.99 6.45 -0.77
C LEU A 93 12.05 7.88 -0.18
N GLU A 94 11.96 8.94 -1.01
CA GLU A 94 11.81 10.33 -0.55
C GLU A 94 10.32 10.72 -0.38
N VAL A 95 9.41 10.19 -1.21
CA VAL A 95 7.95 10.41 -1.11
C VAL A 95 7.27 9.43 -0.12
N VAL A 96 7.83 9.29 1.08
CA VAL A 96 7.01 9.03 2.28
C VAL A 96 6.26 10.33 2.69
N ASP A 97 6.59 11.44 2.03
CA ASP A 97 6.14 12.80 2.36
C ASP A 97 4.86 13.28 1.62
N THR A 98 4.01 12.35 1.14
CA THR A 98 2.63 12.69 0.72
C THR A 98 1.56 11.89 1.47
N ALA A 99 1.94 11.17 2.54
CA ALA A 99 1.03 11.08 3.68
C ALA A 99 0.96 12.48 4.28
N ARG A 100 -0.17 12.88 4.88
CA ARG A 100 -0.21 14.12 5.69
C ARG A 100 1.09 14.25 6.49
N PRO A 101 1.68 15.45 6.59
CA PRO A 101 2.96 15.66 7.27
C PRO A 101 2.93 14.94 8.63
N MET A 102 3.77 13.92 8.77
CA MET A 102 3.80 13.12 9.99
C MET A 102 4.48 13.95 11.07
N ARG A 103 3.77 14.22 12.16
CA ARG A 103 4.36 14.89 13.30
C ARG A 103 5.26 13.90 14.06
N ARG A 104 6.56 14.19 14.15
CA ARG A 104 7.49 13.45 15.00
C ARG A 104 7.29 13.85 16.46
N LEU A 105 6.96 12.88 17.31
CA LEU A 105 6.93 13.03 18.76
C LEU A 105 8.04 12.16 19.37
N VAL A 106 8.88 12.75 20.20
CA VAL A 106 9.91 12.04 20.98
C VAL A 106 9.37 11.91 22.41
N VAL A 107 9.35 10.69 22.93
CA VAL A 107 8.87 10.38 24.28
C VAL A 107 9.99 9.67 25.02
N GLU A 108 10.34 10.19 26.19
CA GLU A 108 11.29 9.55 27.10
C GLU A 108 10.51 8.63 28.05
N LEU A 109 11.01 7.40 28.21
CA LEU A 109 10.47 6.42 29.12
C LEU A 109 11.54 6.06 30.15
N PRO A 110 11.16 5.77 31.40
CA PRO A 110 12.10 5.20 32.35
C PRO A 110 12.53 3.81 31.87
N ASP A 111 13.77 3.43 32.17
CA ASP A 111 14.18 2.04 32.04
C ASP A 111 13.45 1.21 33.09
N PHE A 112 12.70 0.20 32.63
CA PHE A 112 11.92 -0.68 33.51
C PHE A 112 12.79 -1.80 34.11
N GLY A 113 14.10 -1.80 33.86
CA GLY A 113 15.07 -2.73 34.45
C GLY A 113 15.02 -4.14 33.87
N SER A 114 14.26 -4.35 32.79
CA SER A 114 14.13 -5.62 32.08
C SER A 114 13.89 -5.35 30.60
N ALA A 115 14.62 -6.07 29.74
CA ALA A 115 14.43 -6.00 28.30
C ALA A 115 12.99 -6.35 27.89
N ASP A 116 12.36 -7.32 28.55
CA ASP A 116 10.96 -7.70 28.29
C ASP A 116 9.98 -6.58 28.67
N LEU A 117 10.22 -5.89 29.78
CA LEU A 117 9.36 -4.77 30.20
C LEU A 117 9.55 -3.55 29.29
N ASN A 118 10.78 -3.27 28.88
CA ASN A 118 11.08 -2.20 27.92
C ASN A 118 10.41 -2.49 26.56
N ALA A 119 10.53 -3.72 26.04
CA ALA A 119 9.86 -4.12 24.80
C ALA A 119 8.32 -4.05 24.90
N ARG A 120 7.75 -4.39 26.06
CA ARG A 120 6.31 -4.23 26.31
C ARG A 120 5.90 -2.75 26.33
N ALA A 121 6.69 -1.89 26.96
CA ALA A 121 6.43 -0.45 26.98
C ALA A 121 6.46 0.15 25.57
N ASP A 122 7.47 -0.20 24.76
CA ASP A 122 7.57 0.20 23.36
C ASP A 122 6.35 -0.24 22.55
N HIS A 123 5.90 -1.50 22.75
CA HIS A 123 4.73 -2.03 22.07
C HIS A 123 3.44 -1.26 22.43
N ILE A 124 3.29 -0.85 23.70
CA ILE A 124 2.14 -0.04 24.15
C ILE A 124 2.16 1.33 23.46
N VAL A 125 3.31 2.01 23.45
CA VAL A 125 3.45 3.34 22.81
C VAL A 125 3.18 3.27 21.32
N LEU A 126 3.72 2.26 20.63
CA LEU A 126 3.45 2.02 19.21
C LEU A 126 1.96 1.73 18.95
N GLY A 127 1.30 0.99 19.84
CA GLY A 127 -0.13 0.71 19.77
C GLY A 127 -0.97 1.99 19.84
N VAL A 128 -0.66 2.89 20.77
CA VAL A 128 -1.31 4.20 20.89
C VAL A 128 -1.11 5.02 19.61
N ALA A 129 0.14 5.11 19.12
CA ALA A 129 0.46 5.86 17.90
C ALA A 129 -0.33 5.36 16.67
N ARG A 130 -0.49 4.04 16.53
CA ARG A 130 -1.33 3.44 15.48
C ARG A 130 -2.81 3.78 15.65
N GLY A 131 -3.30 3.80 16.89
CA GLY A 131 -4.69 4.16 17.19
C GLY A 131 -5.05 5.59 16.78
N LEU A 132 -4.10 6.53 16.86
CA LEU A 132 -4.30 7.93 16.46
C LEU A 132 -4.60 8.12 14.96
N VAL A 133 -4.32 7.12 14.11
CA VAL A 133 -4.70 7.14 12.69
C VAL A 133 -6.22 7.26 12.51
N SER A 134 -7.02 6.77 13.48
CA SER A 134 -8.48 6.93 13.46
C SER A 134 -8.96 8.39 13.55
N LEU A 135 -8.11 9.31 14.01
CA LEU A 135 -8.42 10.74 14.11
C LEU A 135 -8.29 11.47 12.78
N ILE A 136 -7.82 10.81 11.72
CA ILE A 136 -7.76 11.38 10.38
C ILE A 136 -9.21 11.48 9.87
N PRO A 137 -9.72 12.70 9.59
CA PRO A 137 -11.02 12.84 8.93
C PRO A 137 -10.97 12.08 7.60
N ALA A 138 -11.95 11.21 7.37
CA ALA A 138 -12.24 10.73 6.02
C ALA A 138 -12.43 11.98 5.15
N ALA A 139 -11.61 12.14 4.11
CA ALA A 139 -11.70 13.29 3.24
C ALA A 139 -13.17 13.43 2.82
N ALA A 140 -13.76 14.59 3.11
CA ALA A 140 -15.05 14.97 2.58
C ALA A 140 -14.94 14.84 1.05
N ASP A 141 -15.80 14.00 0.48
CA ASP A 141 -16.13 14.03 -0.93
C ASP A 141 -16.86 15.37 -1.21
N GLU A 142 -16.12 16.48 -1.22
CA GLU A 142 -16.62 17.83 -1.51
C GLU A 142 -15.74 18.51 -2.57
N GLU A 143 -15.52 17.82 -3.69
CA GLU A 143 -15.06 18.46 -4.94
C GLU A 143 -15.88 17.91 -6.11
N ALA A 144 -17.20 18.05 -6.05
CA ALA A 144 -18.09 17.83 -7.19
C ALA A 144 -19.25 18.83 -7.30
N ASP A 145 -19.27 19.91 -6.49
CA ASP A 145 -20.28 20.97 -6.56
C ASP A 145 -19.72 22.35 -6.97
N ALA A 146 -18.46 22.38 -7.44
CA ALA A 146 -17.81 23.60 -7.93
C ALA A 146 -17.77 23.69 -9.47
N GLN A 147 -18.71 23.03 -10.16
CA GLN A 147 -19.10 23.39 -11.53
C GLN A 147 -20.48 24.02 -11.53
N GLY A 148 -20.63 25.07 -10.72
CA GLY A 148 -21.60 26.11 -10.99
C GLY A 148 -21.23 26.84 -12.29
N GLU A 149 -22.26 27.15 -13.06
CA GLU A 149 -22.38 28.41 -13.79
C GLU A 149 -21.21 28.79 -14.69
N SER A 150 -21.29 28.40 -15.97
CA SER A 150 -20.77 29.21 -17.06
C SER A 150 -21.57 28.95 -18.33
N LEU A 151 -22.54 29.85 -18.54
CA LEU A 151 -23.15 30.32 -19.80
C LEU A 151 -24.11 29.37 -20.56
#